data_AF-Q1RHF6-F1
#
_entry.id   AF-Q1RHF6-F1
#
_cell.length_a   1.000
_cell.length_b   1.000
_cell.length_c   1.000
_cell.angle_alpha   90.00
_cell.angle_beta   90.00
_cell.angle_gamma   90.00
#
_symmetry.space_group_name_H-M   'P 1'
#
loop_
_entity.id
_entity.type
_entity.pdbx_description
1 polymer ?
#
loop_
_entity_poly.entity_id
_entity_poly.type
_entity_poly.pdbx_seq_one_letter_code
_entity_poly.pdbx_strand_id
1 'polypeptide(L)'
;MSDTVLQKNLYKFIKERNIQITELERKAELKKNSVYNIIKGISRKPSAEILQTIADTLGVSIKDLYNPNIKVNGYLGQDDYILFQKILPEIIKTIKKLNLVVSETEFSQTLNEVFNYYRPTPDESIDNKIIEWILHQRVQEKYSI
;
A
#
# COMPACT_ATOMS: atom_id res chain seq x y z
N MET A 1 -29.11 -11.23 4.27
CA MET A 1 -27.84 -11.96 4.02
C MET A 1 -26.72 -11.10 4.58
N SER A 2 -25.77 -11.68 5.32
CA SER A 2 -24.63 -10.91 5.84
C SER A 2 -23.61 -10.65 4.74
N ASP A 3 -23.21 -9.40 4.54
CA ASP A 3 -22.15 -9.04 3.60
C ASP A 3 -20.82 -9.72 3.99
N THR A 4 -20.12 -10.26 2.99
CA THR A 4 -18.76 -10.79 3.13
C THR A 4 -17.76 -9.69 3.46
N VAL A 5 -16.60 -10.06 4.01
CA VAL A 5 -15.50 -9.11 4.29
C VAL A 5 -15.08 -8.37 3.01
N LEU A 6 -14.98 -9.09 1.88
CA LEU A 6 -14.68 -8.51 0.58
C LEU A 6 -15.67 -7.41 0.17
N GLN A 7 -16.98 -7.68 0.30
CA GLN A 7 -18.02 -6.71 -0.04
C GLN A 7 -17.91 -5.44 0.81
N LYS A 8 -17.74 -5.60 2.12
CA LYS A 8 -17.60 -4.49 3.06
C LYS A 8 -16.36 -3.65 2.77
N ASN A 9 -15.23 -4.30 2.51
CA ASN A 9 -13.96 -3.63 2.26
C ASN A 9 -13.98 -2.90 0.92
N LEU A 10 -14.48 -3.51 -0.16
CA LEU A 10 -14.64 -2.84 -1.46
C LEU A 10 -15.52 -1.59 -1.34
N TYR A 11 -16.66 -1.70 -0.63
CA TYR A 11 -17.53 -0.56 -0.39
C TYR A 11 -16.82 0.56 0.39
N LYS A 12 -16.02 0.18 1.40
CA LYS A 12 -15.22 1.12 2.18
C LYS A 12 -14.18 1.85 1.32
N PHE A 13 -13.41 1.12 0.52
CA PHE A 13 -12.42 1.72 -0.41
C PHE A 13 -13.06 2.67 -1.42
N ILE A 14 -14.19 2.28 -2.01
CA ILE A 14 -14.91 3.10 -3.00
C ILE A 14 -15.43 4.38 -2.34
N LYS A 15 -16.06 4.26 -1.17
CA LYS A 15 -16.60 5.41 -0.44
C LYS A 15 -15.52 6.37 0.00
N GLU A 16 -14.42 5.86 0.57
CA GLU A 16 -13.33 6.70 1.05
C GLU A 16 -12.62 7.43 -0.09
N ARG A 17 -12.50 6.79 -1.27
CA ARG A 17 -11.89 7.41 -2.46
C ARG A 17 -12.82 8.32 -3.26
N ASN A 18 -14.08 8.44 -2.85
CA ASN A 18 -15.09 9.23 -3.54
C ASN A 18 -15.17 8.92 -5.05
N ILE A 19 -14.98 7.65 -5.43
CA ILE A 19 -15.07 7.19 -6.82
C ILE A 19 -16.39 6.46 -7.06
N GLN A 20 -16.88 6.49 -8.30
CA GLN A 20 -18.04 5.68 -8.67
C GLN A 20 -17.62 4.25 -9.02
N ILE A 21 -18.50 3.26 -8.80
CA ILE A 21 -18.25 1.86 -9.17
C ILE A 21 -17.94 1.74 -10.67
N THR A 22 -18.69 2.44 -11.50
CA THR A 22 -18.50 2.48 -12.96
C THR A 22 -17.15 3.08 -13.36
N GLU A 23 -16.68 4.07 -12.60
CA GLU A 23 -15.36 4.67 -12.80
C GLU A 23 -14.25 3.70 -12.41
N LEU A 24 -14.41 2.97 -11.30
CA LEU A 24 -13.48 1.92 -10.89
C LEU A 24 -13.40 0.81 -11.93
N GLU A 25 -14.54 0.31 -12.41
CA GLU A 25 -14.58 -0.72 -13.47
C GLU A 25 -13.86 -0.24 -14.74
N ARG A 26 -14.07 1.02 -15.14
CA ARG A 26 -13.41 1.60 -16.31
C ARG A 26 -11.90 1.74 -16.11
N LYS A 27 -11.45 2.22 -14.94
CA LYS A 27 -10.02 2.38 -14.62
C LYS A 27 -9.30 1.04 -14.50
N ALA A 28 -9.99 0.02 -14.01
CA ALA A 28 -9.50 -1.34 -13.88
C ALA A 28 -9.65 -2.16 -15.17
N GLU A 29 -10.13 -1.57 -16.27
CA GLU A 29 -10.38 -2.28 -17.55
C GLU A 29 -11.27 -3.52 -17.39
N LEU A 30 -12.15 -3.53 -16.38
CA LEU A 30 -13.04 -4.64 -16.10
C LEU A 30 -14.31 -4.55 -16.93
N LYS A 31 -14.92 -5.71 -17.18
CA LYS A 31 -16.24 -5.77 -17.81
C LYS A 31 -17.26 -5.00 -16.94
N LYS A 32 -18.23 -4.37 -17.62
CA LYS A 32 -19.34 -3.68 -16.97
C LYS A 32 -20.00 -4.56 -15.90
N ASN A 33 -20.27 -3.97 -14.75
CA ASN A 33 -20.87 -4.60 -13.57
C ASN A 33 -20.00 -5.66 -12.87
N SER A 34 -18.72 -5.83 -13.23
CA SER A 34 -17.84 -6.79 -12.54
C SER A 34 -17.73 -6.48 -11.05
N VAL A 35 -17.43 -5.22 -10.70
CA VAL A 35 -17.31 -4.78 -9.30
C VAL A 35 -18.69 -4.65 -8.68
N TYR A 36 -19.67 -4.13 -9.42
CA TYR A 36 -21.06 -4.03 -8.96
C TYR A 36 -21.62 -5.39 -8.49
N ASN A 37 -21.41 -6.43 -9.28
CA ASN A 37 -21.89 -7.79 -8.97
C ASN A 37 -21.22 -8.37 -7.73
N ILE A 38 -19.95 -8.05 -7.47
CA ILE A 38 -19.25 -8.45 -6.25
C ILE A 38 -19.90 -7.77 -5.05
N ILE A 39 -20.05 -6.44 -5.09
CA ILE A 39 -20.64 -5.65 -4.01
C ILE A 39 -22.07 -6.12 -3.70
N LYS A 40 -22.88 -6.39 -4.73
CA LYS A 40 -24.25 -6.91 -4.58
C LYS A 40 -24.31 -8.38 -4.17
N GLY A 41 -23.19 -9.09 -4.08
CA GLY A 41 -23.14 -10.50 -3.68
C GLY A 41 -23.67 -11.47 -4.74
N ILE A 42 -23.85 -10.98 -5.97
CA ILE A 42 -24.17 -11.79 -7.16
C ILE A 42 -22.93 -12.62 -7.54
N SER A 43 -21.76 -11.99 -7.55
CA SER A 43 -20.47 -12.67 -7.74
C SER A 43 -19.82 -12.92 -6.37
N ARG A 44 -19.87 -14.17 -5.90
CA ARG A 44 -19.33 -14.57 -4.58
C ARG A 44 -17.90 -15.09 -4.64
N LYS A 45 -17.41 -15.44 -5.82
CA LYS A 45 -16.08 -16.00 -6.06
C LYS A 45 -15.45 -15.34 -7.29
N PRO A 46 -15.00 -14.07 -7.19
CA PRO A 46 -14.31 -13.40 -8.27
C PRO A 46 -12.99 -14.12 -8.56
N SER A 47 -12.51 -14.08 -9.80
CA SER A 47 -11.21 -14.65 -10.13
C SER A 47 -10.10 -13.85 -9.43
N ALA A 48 -8.96 -14.51 -9.20
CA ALA A 48 -7.76 -13.86 -8.65
C ALA A 48 -7.31 -12.69 -9.54
N GLU A 49 -7.43 -12.83 -10.86
CA GLU A 49 -7.16 -11.77 -11.84
C GLU A 49 -8.03 -10.53 -11.59
N ILE A 50 -9.35 -10.68 -11.49
CA ILE A 50 -10.26 -9.55 -11.20
C ILE A 50 -9.89 -8.90 -9.86
N LEU A 51 -9.59 -9.69 -8.83
CA LEU A 51 -9.21 -9.18 -7.52
C LEU A 51 -7.89 -8.40 -7.57
N GLN A 52 -6.90 -8.89 -8.31
CA GLN A 52 -5.62 -8.24 -8.49
C GLN A 52 -5.81 -6.89 -9.18
N THR A 53 -6.53 -6.85 -10.31
CA THR A 53 -6.76 -5.60 -11.04
C THR A 53 -7.51 -4.56 -10.21
N ILE A 54 -8.49 -4.99 -9.41
CA ILE A 54 -9.18 -4.10 -8.46
C ILE A 54 -8.19 -3.56 -7.41
N ALA A 55 -7.38 -4.45 -6.82
CA ALA A 55 -6.41 -4.08 -5.80
C ALA A 55 -5.39 -3.07 -6.33
N ASP A 56 -4.83 -3.30 -7.52
CA ASP A 56 -3.86 -2.42 -8.18
C ASP A 56 -4.47 -1.05 -8.51
N THR A 57 -5.70 -1.05 -9.04
CA THR A 57 -6.43 0.21 -9.34
C THR A 57 -6.73 0.99 -8.08
N LEU A 58 -7.01 0.28 -6.99
CA LEU A 58 -7.17 0.84 -5.66
C LEU A 58 -5.83 1.02 -4.93
N GLY A 59 -4.67 0.79 -5.54
CA GLY A 59 -3.36 0.94 -4.86
C GLY A 59 -3.28 0.24 -3.48
N VAL A 60 -3.89 -0.93 -3.35
CA VAL A 60 -3.86 -1.78 -2.14
C VAL A 60 -3.47 -3.20 -2.53
N SER A 61 -3.19 -4.05 -1.54
CA SER A 61 -2.94 -5.47 -1.81
C SER A 61 -4.25 -6.28 -1.84
N ILE A 62 -4.24 -7.48 -2.44
CA ILE A 62 -5.39 -8.41 -2.32
C ILE A 62 -5.67 -8.74 -0.84
N LYS A 63 -4.63 -8.84 0.01
CA LYS A 63 -4.80 -9.13 1.45
C LYS A 63 -5.66 -8.06 2.12
N ASP A 64 -5.50 -6.80 1.72
CA ASP A 64 -6.28 -5.68 2.21
C ASP A 64 -7.78 -5.83 1.88
N LEU A 65 -8.10 -6.31 0.68
CA LEU A 65 -9.48 -6.59 0.28
C LEU A 65 -10.17 -7.62 1.20
N TYR A 66 -9.41 -8.51 1.83
CA TYR A 66 -9.92 -9.55 2.75
C TYR A 66 -9.62 -9.29 4.22
N ASN A 67 -9.02 -8.15 4.58
CA ASN A 67 -8.66 -7.86 5.96
C ASN A 67 -9.86 -7.32 6.74
N PRO A 68 -10.41 -8.05 7.74
CA PRO A 68 -11.59 -7.62 8.50
C PRO A 68 -11.32 -6.38 9.38
N ASN A 69 -10.05 -6.10 9.69
CA ASN A 69 -9.61 -5.00 10.54
C ASN A 69 -9.03 -3.84 9.73
N ILE A 70 -9.37 -3.75 8.43
CA ILE A 70 -8.73 -2.76 7.58
C ILE A 70 -9.05 -1.33 8.00
N LYS A 71 -8.01 -0.57 8.30
CA LYS A 71 -8.06 0.88 8.45
C LYS A 71 -7.87 1.47 7.05
N VAL A 72 -8.95 1.88 6.40
CA VAL A 72 -8.91 2.36 5.00
C VAL A 72 -8.43 3.80 4.88
N ASN A 73 -8.09 4.46 6.01
CA ASN A 73 -7.42 5.76 6.05
C ASN A 73 -6.05 5.72 5.32
N GLY A 74 -6.11 5.68 4.00
CA GLY A 74 -5.02 5.70 3.03
C GLY A 74 -4.83 7.10 2.44
N TYR A 75 -5.39 8.12 3.11
CA TYR A 75 -4.98 9.49 2.91
C TYR A 75 -3.82 9.79 3.84
N LEU A 76 -2.79 10.40 3.25
CA LEU A 76 -1.73 11.00 4.02
C LEU A 76 -2.29 12.27 4.67
N GLY A 77 -2.26 12.30 6.01
CA GLY A 77 -2.54 13.50 6.78
C GLY A 77 -1.37 14.49 6.71
N GLN A 78 -1.58 15.70 7.23
CA GLN A 78 -0.53 16.72 7.29
C GLN A 78 0.74 16.19 8.00
N ASP A 79 0.54 15.45 9.09
CA ASP A 79 1.62 14.85 9.87
C ASP A 79 2.37 13.77 9.09
N ASP A 80 1.69 13.05 8.19
CA ASP A 80 2.34 12.05 7.33
C ASP A 80 3.27 12.73 6.32
N TYR A 81 2.88 13.87 5.74
CA TYR A 81 3.75 14.65 4.86
C TYR A 81 4.96 15.23 5.60
N ILE A 82 4.76 15.70 6.83
CA ILE A 82 5.85 16.17 7.70
C ILE A 82 6.81 15.01 7.99
N LEU A 83 6.29 13.82 8.28
CA LEU A 83 7.12 12.64 8.49
C LEU A 83 7.90 12.25 7.22
N PHE A 84 7.27 12.30 6.04
CA PHE A 84 7.98 12.07 4.77
C PHE A 84 9.14 13.04 4.55
N GLN A 85 8.95 14.33 4.88
CA GLN A 85 10.03 15.33 4.80
C GLN A 85 11.20 15.01 5.73
N LYS A 86 10.95 14.33 6.86
CA LYS A 86 12.00 13.88 7.79
C LYS A 86 12.70 12.60 7.30
N ILE A 87 11.95 11.59 6.87
CA ILE A 87 12.52 10.26 6.59
C ILE A 87 13.18 10.15 5.21
N LEU A 88 12.63 10.80 4.17
CA LEU A 88 13.15 10.68 2.80
C LEU A 88 14.63 11.10 2.69
N PRO A 89 15.05 12.25 3.25
CA PRO A 89 16.46 12.65 3.21
C PRO A 89 17.38 11.66 3.92
N GLU A 90 16.98 11.12 5.08
CA GLU A 90 17.80 10.18 5.84
C GLU A 90 17.92 8.81 5.13
N ILE A 91 16.86 8.33 4.45
CA ILE A 91 16.95 7.13 3.61
C ILE A 91 17.95 7.36 2.47
N ILE A 92 17.83 8.47 1.72
CA ILE A 92 18.72 8.78 0.60
C ILE A 92 20.17 8.93 1.07
N LYS A 93 20.39 9.62 2.19
CA LYS A 93 21.70 9.80 2.81
C LYS A 93 22.30 8.45 3.23
N THR A 94 21.50 7.56 3.78
CA THR A 94 21.95 6.22 4.19
C THR A 94 22.33 5.36 2.99
N ILE A 95 21.51 5.34 1.93
CA ILE A 95 21.84 4.64 0.68
C ILE A 95 23.17 5.13 0.09
N LYS A 96 23.38 6.45 0.05
CA LYS A 96 24.64 7.06 -0.41
C LYS A 96 25.83 6.71 0.48
N LYS A 97 25.66 6.80 1.81
CA LYS A 97 26.70 6.47 2.80
C LYS A 97 27.16 5.02 2.67
N LEU A 98 26.21 4.10 2.46
CA LEU A 98 26.48 2.67 2.31
C LEU A 98 26.86 2.26 0.87
N ASN A 99 26.86 3.20 -0.08
CA ASN A 99 27.13 2.96 -1.49
C ASN A 99 26.28 1.83 -2.10
N LEU A 100 24.99 1.79 -1.74
CA LEU A 100 24.06 0.75 -2.21
C LEU A 100 23.44 1.11 -3.56
N VAL A 101 23.24 0.09 -4.40
CA VAL A 101 22.40 0.18 -5.59
C VAL A 101 21.03 -0.41 -5.24
N VAL A 102 19.99 0.42 -5.29
CA VAL A 102 18.62 0.07 -4.86
C VAL A 102 17.67 0.27 -6.04
N SER A 103 16.86 -0.75 -6.35
CA SER A 103 15.80 -0.64 -7.36
C SER A 103 14.65 0.26 -6.88
N GLU A 104 13.84 0.76 -7.82
CA GLU A 104 12.65 1.55 -7.50
C GLU A 104 11.71 0.81 -6.53
N THR A 105 11.52 -0.49 -6.74
CA THR A 105 10.68 -1.31 -5.86
C THR A 105 11.26 -1.45 -4.45
N GLU A 106 12.56 -1.71 -4.33
CA GLU A 106 13.24 -1.79 -3.01
C GLU A 106 13.21 -0.44 -2.28
N PHE A 107 13.35 0.67 -3.02
CA PHE A 107 13.25 2.01 -2.46
C PHE A 107 11.84 2.29 -1.93
N SER A 108 10.81 2.05 -2.74
CA SER A 108 9.40 2.24 -2.37
C SER A 108 9.01 1.37 -1.16
N GLN A 109 9.50 0.13 -1.10
CA GLN A 109 9.29 -0.75 0.06
C GLN A 109 10.00 -0.24 1.32
N THR A 110 11.26 0.18 1.20
CA THR A 110 12.02 0.75 2.32
C THR A 110 11.32 1.98 2.87
N LEU A 111 10.88 2.89 1.99
CA LEU A 111 10.14 4.09 2.39
C LEU A 111 8.87 3.74 3.17
N ASN A 112 8.08 2.79 2.67
CA ASN A 112 6.85 2.36 3.32
C ASN A 112 7.12 1.73 4.70
N GLU A 113 8.18 0.94 4.83
CA GLU A 113 8.53 0.27 6.08
C GLU A 113 9.03 1.25 7.13
N VAL A 114 9.95 2.15 6.75
CA VAL A 114 10.43 3.24 7.63
C VAL A 114 9.27 4.14 8.04
N PHE A 115 8.41 4.52 7.09
CA PHE A 115 7.23 5.32 7.38
C PHE A 115 6.32 4.63 8.39
N ASN A 116 5.97 3.35 8.17
CA ASN A 116 5.12 2.59 9.07
C ASN A 116 5.73 2.40 10.47
N TYR A 117 7.06 2.34 10.57
CA TYR A 117 7.76 2.26 11.84
C TYR A 117 7.61 3.54 12.67
N TYR A 118 7.82 4.71 12.05
CA TYR A 118 7.82 6.01 12.75
C TYR A 118 6.46 6.69 12.82
N ARG A 119 5.49 6.27 12.00
CA ARG A 119 4.15 6.88 11.97
C ARG A 119 3.43 6.86 13.34
N PRO A 120 3.55 5.82 14.19
CA PRO A 120 2.99 5.84 15.53
C PRO A 120 3.70 6.80 16.50
N THR A 121 4.94 7.21 16.21
CA THR A 121 5.81 8.05 17.06
C THR A 121 6.45 9.21 16.27
N PRO A 122 5.66 10.15 15.71
CA PRO A 122 6.14 11.16 14.75
C PRO A 122 7.10 12.23 15.32
N ASP A 123 7.16 12.33 16.65
CA ASP A 123 8.04 13.26 17.38
C ASP A 123 9.43 12.67 17.71
N GLU A 124 9.62 11.37 17.52
CA GLU A 124 10.93 10.73 17.73
C GLU A 124 11.93 11.17 16.67
N SER A 125 13.19 11.34 17.09
CA SER A 125 14.29 11.56 16.15
C SER A 125 14.48 10.32 15.28
N ILE A 126 14.63 10.52 13.97
CA ILE A 126 14.90 9.42 13.04
C ILE A 126 16.27 8.79 13.37
N ASP A 127 16.28 7.54 13.81
CA ASP A 127 17.49 6.76 14.03
C ASP A 127 17.92 6.06 12.73
N ASN A 128 19.10 6.45 12.26
CA ASN A 128 19.71 5.90 11.05
C ASN A 128 20.01 4.41 11.16
N LYS A 129 20.18 3.84 12.36
CA LYS A 129 20.41 2.39 12.53
C LYS A 129 19.21 1.56 12.07
N ILE A 130 18.00 2.08 12.27
CA ILE A 130 16.77 1.39 11.83
C ILE A 130 16.70 1.41 10.31
N ILE A 131 17.03 2.54 9.68
CA ILE A 131 17.08 2.67 8.22
C ILE A 131 18.14 1.73 7.64
N GLU A 132 19.35 1.70 8.23
CA GLU A 132 20.42 0.77 7.84
C GLU A 132 19.95 -0.68 7.96
N TRP A 133 19.33 -1.07 9.07
CA TRP A 133 18.81 -2.42 9.27
C TRP A 133 17.77 -2.82 8.22
N ILE A 134 16.77 -1.96 7.94
CA ILE A 134 15.74 -2.22 6.92
C ILE A 134 16.39 -2.39 5.54
N LEU A 135 17.32 -1.50 5.18
CA LEU A 135 18.03 -1.57 3.90
C LEU A 135 18.83 -2.88 3.78
N HIS A 136 19.52 -3.33 4.83
CA HIS A 136 20.26 -4.59 4.82
C HIS A 136 19.38 -5.84 4.68
N GLN A 137 18.16 -5.83 5.23
CA GLN A 137 17.21 -6.94 5.04
C GLN A 137 16.70 -7.03 3.60
N ARG A 138 16.70 -5.91 2.87
CA ARG A 138 16.09 -5.77 1.54
C ARG A 138 17.11 -5.93 0.42
N VAL A 139 18.25 -5.26 0.57
CA VAL A 139 19.35 -5.31 -0.38
C VAL A 139 20.20 -6.53 -0.04
N GLN A 140 19.82 -7.71 -0.57
CA GLN A 140 20.72 -8.87 -0.51
C GLN A 140 22.06 -8.50 -1.17
N GLU A 141 23.16 -8.95 -0.57
CA GLU A 141 24.54 -8.80 -1.06
C GLU A 141 24.66 -9.23 -2.54
N LYS A 142 24.41 -8.32 -3.47
CA LYS A 142 24.60 -8.57 -4.91
C LYS A 142 26.06 -8.53 -5.35
N TYR A 143 27.01 -8.61 -4.39
CA TYR A 143 28.46 -8.57 -4.64
C TYR A 143 29.25 -9.61 -3.84
N SER A 144 28.70 -10.81 -3.64
CA SER A 144 29.48 -11.99 -3.26
C SER A 144 29.68 -12.93 -4.46
N ILE A 145 30.31 -12.43 -5.54
CA ILE A 145 31.07 -13.19 -6.55
C ILE A 145 32.21 -12.30 -7.06
#